data_AF-A0A7J3CAA7-F1
#
_entry.id   AF-A0A7J3CAA7-F1
#
_cell.length_a   1.000
_cell.length_b   1.000
_cell.length_c   1.000
_cell.angle_alpha   90.00
_cell.angle_beta   90.00
_cell.angle_gamma   90.00
#
_symmetry.space_group_name_H-M   'P 1'
#
loop_
_entity.id
_entity.type
_entity.pdbx_description
1 polymer ?
#
loop_
_entity_poly.entity_id
_entity_poly.type
_entity_poly.pdbx_seq_one_letter_code
_entity_poly.pdbx_strand_id
1 'polypeptide(L)'
;MSIERIIEYPVAILLISLLVDVIIGDPNTLHPVRGIGILIEKLEPLFYGMKNKVLGGSLLIFTVSFSILLVLSVIINLSSINYILFLIISGLILKSTFALKSMKAHIDPVIISLKKGDIAGAQVGISRIVRRDVSALQEPLICSAAIESISEGFVDGYANSIFFFSIAGLMGAMFARIASTFDSMIGYNDERYAKFGRAAAYLDTAI
;
A
#
# COMPACT_ATOMS: atom_id res chain seq x y z
N MET A 1 1.69 -27.62 -6.64
CA MET A 1 2.42 -26.74 -7.56
C MET A 1 3.55 -26.12 -6.76
N SER A 2 4.79 -26.53 -6.98
CA SER A 2 5.86 -26.35 -5.99
C SER A 2 6.20 -24.88 -5.78
N ILE A 3 6.33 -24.51 -4.51
CA ILE A 3 6.82 -23.22 -3.98
C ILE A 3 8.12 -22.78 -4.67
N GLU A 4 8.88 -23.73 -5.22
CA GLU A 4 10.13 -23.57 -5.97
C GLU A 4 10.05 -22.53 -7.10
N ARG A 5 8.97 -22.47 -7.89
CA ARG A 5 8.88 -21.50 -9.01
C ARG A 5 8.77 -20.03 -8.57
N ILE A 6 8.27 -19.77 -7.35
CA ILE A 6 8.22 -18.40 -6.79
C ILE A 6 9.64 -17.94 -6.42
N ILE A 7 10.52 -18.89 -6.08
CA ILE A 7 11.91 -18.66 -5.69
C ILE A 7 12.85 -18.62 -6.91
N GLU A 8 12.51 -19.30 -8.00
CA GLU A 8 13.36 -19.35 -9.21
C GLU A 8 13.38 -18.04 -10.00
N TYR A 9 12.30 -17.24 -10.01
CA TYR A 9 12.19 -16.04 -10.86
C TYR A 9 11.84 -14.71 -10.13
N PRO A 10 12.25 -14.47 -8.87
CA PRO A 10 11.89 -13.24 -8.15
C PRO A 10 12.43 -12.00 -8.87
N VAL A 11 13.61 -12.10 -9.48
CA VAL A 11 14.23 -11.01 -10.23
C VAL A 11 13.41 -10.64 -11.47
N ALA A 12 12.95 -11.63 -12.25
CA ALA A 12 12.15 -11.36 -13.45
C ALA A 12 10.79 -10.72 -13.09
N ILE A 13 10.14 -11.23 -12.05
CA ILE A 13 8.87 -10.67 -11.53
C ILE A 13 9.07 -9.22 -11.06
N LEU A 14 10.16 -8.95 -10.32
CA LEU A 14 10.51 -7.62 -9.85
C LEU A 14 10.82 -6.65 -11.02
N LEU A 15 11.55 -7.11 -12.04
CA LEU A 15 11.85 -6.29 -13.21
C LEU A 15 10.57 -5.94 -13.97
N ILE A 16 9.68 -6.92 -14.19
CA ILE A 16 8.38 -6.67 -14.83
C ILE A 16 7.57 -5.68 -14.02
N SER A 17 7.48 -5.85 -12.70
CA SER A 17 6.68 -4.95 -11.85
C SER A 17 7.22 -3.51 -11.87
N LEU A 18 8.54 -3.33 -11.81
CA LEU A 18 9.19 -2.02 -11.92
C LEU A 18 9.00 -1.38 -13.30
N LEU A 19 9.13 -2.16 -14.37
CA LEU A 19 8.90 -1.67 -15.73
C LEU A 19 7.46 -1.20 -15.91
N VAL A 20 6.50 -1.98 -15.41
CA VAL A 20 5.09 -1.61 -15.43
C VAL A 20 4.85 -0.32 -14.62
N ASP A 21 5.44 -0.18 -13.44
CA ASP A 21 5.29 1.04 -12.63
C ASP A 21 5.87 2.28 -13.33
N VAL A 22 7.07 2.18 -13.90
CA VAL A 22 7.71 3.32 -14.57
C VAL A 22 6.96 3.71 -15.86
N ILE A 23 6.54 2.73 -16.67
CA ILE A 23 5.88 2.98 -17.96
C ILE A 23 4.42 3.37 -17.76
N ILE A 24 3.65 2.52 -17.08
CA ILE A 24 2.19 2.65 -16.94
C ILE A 24 1.84 3.48 -15.70
N GLY A 25 2.49 3.21 -14.57
CA GLY A 25 2.13 3.80 -13.28
C GLY A 25 0.85 3.20 -12.70
N ASP A 26 0.18 3.97 -11.84
CA ASP A 26 -1.06 3.54 -11.20
C ASP A 26 -2.30 3.88 -12.03
N PRO A 27 -3.19 2.91 -12.30
CA PRO A 27 -4.47 3.21 -12.93
C PRO A 27 -5.34 4.13 -12.05
N ASN A 28 -5.89 5.18 -12.67
CA ASN A 28 -6.72 6.19 -11.98
C ASN A 28 -8.06 5.65 -11.44
N THR A 29 -8.54 4.49 -11.91
CA THR A 29 -9.91 4.01 -11.63
C THR A 29 -9.98 2.60 -11.06
N LEU A 30 -9.28 1.63 -11.65
CA LEU A 30 -9.29 0.22 -11.25
C LEU A 30 -7.91 -0.20 -10.72
N HIS A 31 -7.72 -0.07 -9.39
CA HIS A 31 -6.50 -0.51 -8.71
C HIS A 31 -6.85 -1.65 -7.74
N PRO A 32 -6.11 -2.79 -7.74
CA PRO A 32 -6.36 -3.90 -6.81
C PRO A 32 -6.45 -3.47 -5.34
N VAL A 33 -5.54 -2.58 -4.90
CA VAL A 33 -5.55 -2.01 -3.55
C VAL A 33 -6.82 -1.21 -3.25
N ARG A 34 -7.36 -0.46 -4.22
CA ARG A 34 -8.65 0.22 -4.05
C ARG A 34 -9.78 -0.78 -3.83
N GLY A 35 -9.71 -1.94 -4.50
CA GLY A 35 -10.62 -3.06 -4.26
C GLY A 35 -10.57 -3.59 -2.83
N ILE A 36 -9.37 -3.66 -2.23
CA ILE A 36 -9.18 -4.01 -0.80
C ILE A 36 -9.91 -2.99 0.08
N GLY A 37 -9.69 -1.69 -0.15
CA GLY A 37 -10.33 -0.66 0.64
C GLY A 37 -11.86 -0.67 0.53
N ILE A 38 -12.40 -0.83 -0.68
CA ILE A 38 -13.85 -0.99 -0.90
C ILE A 38 -14.39 -2.22 -0.15
N LEU A 39 -13.64 -3.33 -0.13
CA LEU A 39 -14.04 -4.53 0.59
C LEU A 39 -14.05 -4.29 2.11
N ILE A 40 -13.04 -3.59 2.64
CA ILE A 40 -12.97 -3.17 4.04
C ILE A 40 -14.17 -2.29 4.39
N GLU A 41 -14.44 -1.23 3.62
CA GLU A 41 -15.58 -0.32 3.82
C GLU A 41 -16.92 -1.04 3.83
N LYS A 42 -17.11 -2.01 2.93
CA LYS A 42 -18.37 -2.77 2.86
C LYS A 42 -18.56 -3.71 4.04
N LEU A 43 -17.49 -4.32 4.53
CA LEU A 43 -17.55 -5.30 5.61
C LEU A 43 -17.45 -4.65 6.99
N GLU A 44 -16.79 -3.49 7.11
CA GLU A 44 -16.55 -2.79 8.38
C GLU A 44 -17.82 -2.61 9.21
N PRO A 45 -18.97 -2.15 8.67
CA PRO A 45 -20.20 -1.99 9.45
C PRO A 45 -20.68 -3.29 10.12
N LEU A 46 -20.51 -4.44 9.44
CA LEU A 46 -20.95 -5.75 9.96
C LEU A 46 -20.11 -6.16 11.17
N PHE A 47 -18.78 -6.05 11.05
CA PHE A 47 -17.86 -6.42 12.13
C PHE A 47 -17.82 -5.37 13.24
N TYR A 48 -17.99 -4.10 12.90
CA TYR A 48 -18.08 -3.02 13.87
C TYR A 48 -19.33 -3.16 14.75
N GLY A 49 -20.43 -3.74 14.23
CA GLY A 49 -21.63 -4.04 15.01
C GLY A 49 -21.43 -5.04 16.16
N MET A 50 -20.29 -5.74 16.21
CA MET A 50 -20.00 -6.70 17.29
C MET A 50 -19.80 -6.02 18.65
N LYS A 51 -20.27 -6.67 19.72
CA LYS A 51 -20.13 -6.17 21.10
C LYS A 51 -18.66 -5.98 21.50
N ASN A 52 -17.80 -6.94 21.14
CA ASN A 52 -16.37 -6.84 21.36
C ASN A 52 -15.70 -6.22 20.13
N LYS A 53 -15.33 -4.93 20.24
CA LYS A 53 -14.72 -4.16 19.15
C LYS A 53 -13.37 -4.73 18.69
N VAL A 54 -12.52 -5.17 19.63
CA VAL A 54 -11.21 -5.76 19.30
C VAL A 54 -11.40 -7.02 18.47
N LEU A 55 -12.30 -7.90 18.90
CA LEU A 55 -12.62 -9.12 18.15
C LEU A 55 -13.21 -8.81 16.77
N GLY A 56 -14.11 -7.84 16.68
CA GLY A 56 -14.68 -7.39 15.41
C GLY A 56 -13.61 -6.95 14.42
N GLY A 57 -12.68 -6.09 14.85
CA GLY A 57 -11.56 -5.64 14.02
C GLY A 57 -10.64 -6.77 13.61
N SER A 58 -10.24 -7.65 14.54
CA SER A 58 -9.42 -8.82 14.23
C SER A 58 -10.08 -9.76 13.22
N LEU A 59 -11.39 -9.99 13.34
CA LEU A 59 -12.13 -10.83 12.40
C LEU A 59 -12.25 -10.17 11.03
N LEU A 60 -12.47 -8.86 10.96
CA LEU A 60 -12.47 -8.13 9.68
C LEU A 60 -11.12 -8.29 8.97
N ILE A 61 -10.01 -8.06 9.69
CA ILE A 61 -8.64 -8.24 9.16
C ILE A 61 -8.47 -9.66 8.64
N PHE A 62 -8.83 -10.67 9.44
CA PHE A 62 -8.73 -12.06 9.05
C PHE A 62 -9.57 -12.38 7.81
N THR A 63 -10.85 -11.99 7.78
CA THR A 63 -11.77 -12.27 6.68
C THR A 63 -11.30 -11.65 5.36
N VAL A 64 -10.91 -10.37 5.37
CA VAL A 64 -10.42 -9.69 4.17
C VAL A 64 -9.09 -10.27 3.71
N SER A 65 -8.13 -10.45 4.63
CA SER A 65 -6.80 -10.98 4.30
C SER A 65 -6.91 -12.40 3.73
N PHE A 66 -7.68 -13.26 4.39
CA PHE A 66 -7.90 -14.63 3.94
C PHE A 66 -8.55 -14.67 2.56
N SER A 67 -9.59 -13.85 2.33
CA SER A 67 -10.30 -13.82 1.05
C SER A 67 -9.39 -13.39 -0.11
N ILE A 68 -8.59 -12.34 0.09
CA ILE A 68 -7.68 -11.84 -0.95
C ILE A 68 -6.56 -12.83 -1.23
N LEU A 69 -5.91 -13.36 -0.18
CA LEU A 69 -4.83 -14.33 -0.34
C LEU A 69 -5.30 -15.64 -0.95
N LEU A 70 -6.54 -16.07 -0.67
CA LEU A 70 -7.16 -17.23 -1.31
C LEU A 70 -7.34 -17.00 -2.81
N VAL A 71 -7.94 -15.87 -3.20
CA VAL A 71 -8.12 -15.49 -4.61
C VAL A 71 -6.77 -15.40 -5.31
N LEU A 72 -5.78 -14.78 -4.66
CA LEU A 72 -4.43 -14.65 -5.18
C LEU A 72 -3.77 -16.02 -5.40
N SER A 73 -3.93 -16.94 -4.45
CA SER A 73 -3.43 -18.30 -4.56
C SER A 73 -4.03 -19.02 -5.76
N VAL A 74 -5.36 -18.90 -5.96
CA VAL A 74 -6.03 -19.49 -7.14
C VAL A 74 -5.48 -18.89 -8.44
N ILE A 75 -5.34 -17.57 -8.54
CA ILE A 75 -4.82 -16.90 -9.74
C ILE A 75 -3.40 -17.37 -10.06
N ILE A 76 -2.53 -17.42 -9.06
CA ILE A 76 -1.15 -17.88 -9.23
C ILE A 76 -1.13 -19.35 -9.69
N ASN A 77 -1.94 -20.20 -9.06
CA ASN A 77 -2.05 -21.60 -9.46
C ASN A 77 -2.53 -21.79 -10.91
N LEU A 78 -3.55 -21.03 -11.33
CA LEU A 78 -4.04 -21.08 -12.71
C LEU A 78 -3.02 -20.53 -13.72
N SER A 79 -2.28 -19.48 -13.36
CA SER A 79 -1.29 -18.85 -14.24
C SER A 79 -0.08 -19.75 -14.52
N SER A 80 0.19 -20.72 -13.65
CA SER A 80 1.35 -21.62 -13.74
C SER A 80 1.36 -22.55 -14.96
N ILE A 81 0.21 -22.70 -15.62
CA ILE A 81 0.03 -23.52 -16.82
C ILE A 81 0.97 -23.04 -17.93
N ASN A 82 1.24 -21.73 -17.99
CA ASN A 82 2.14 -21.12 -18.97
C ASN A 82 3.16 -20.23 -18.26
N TYR A 83 4.44 -20.44 -18.56
CA TYR A 83 5.54 -19.70 -17.94
C TYR A 83 5.46 -18.17 -18.15
N ILE A 84 5.20 -17.74 -19.38
CA ILE A 84 5.11 -16.31 -19.72
C ILE A 84 3.91 -15.69 -19.00
N LEU A 85 2.78 -16.40 -19.00
CA LEU A 85 1.57 -15.95 -18.31
C LEU A 85 1.80 -15.80 -16.80
N PHE A 86 2.48 -16.77 -16.18
CA PHE A 86 2.86 -16.72 -14.78
C PHE A 86 3.71 -15.49 -14.46
N LEU A 87 4.75 -15.19 -15.26
CA LEU A 87 5.60 -14.02 -15.06
C LEU A 87 4.84 -12.70 -15.18
N ILE A 88 4.01 -12.56 -16.23
CA ILE A 88 3.21 -11.34 -16.45
C ILE A 88 2.23 -11.14 -15.30
N ILE A 89 1.44 -12.15 -14.96
CA ILE A 89 0.44 -12.05 -13.88
C ILE A 89 1.12 -11.77 -12.54
N SER A 90 2.22 -12.47 -12.23
CA SER A 90 3.00 -12.24 -11.01
C SER A 90 3.58 -10.83 -10.96
N GLY A 91 4.12 -10.32 -12.07
CA GLY A 91 4.65 -8.97 -12.17
C GLY A 91 3.56 -7.91 -11.97
N LEU A 92 2.36 -8.12 -12.53
CA LEU A 92 1.22 -7.22 -12.34
C LEU A 92 0.68 -7.25 -10.89
N ILE A 93 0.63 -8.44 -10.28
CA ILE A 93 0.27 -8.59 -8.86
C ILE A 93 1.27 -7.82 -8.00
N LEU A 94 2.58 -8.07 -8.16
CA LEU A 94 3.60 -7.40 -7.36
C LEU A 94 3.58 -5.90 -7.60
N LYS A 95 3.41 -5.46 -8.86
CA LYS A 95 3.26 -4.03 -9.18
C LYS A 95 2.10 -3.41 -8.43
N SER A 96 0.99 -4.14 -8.25
CA SER A 96 -0.17 -3.60 -7.53
C SER A 96 0.07 -3.38 -6.04
N THR A 97 1.17 -3.89 -5.46
CA THR A 97 1.47 -3.70 -4.04
C THR A 97 2.27 -2.43 -3.76
N PHE A 98 2.84 -1.77 -4.78
CA PHE A 98 3.65 -0.56 -4.60
C PHE A 98 3.34 0.53 -5.65
N ALA A 99 3.75 1.77 -5.38
CA ALA A 99 3.36 2.95 -6.18
C ALA A 99 4.46 4.03 -6.28
N LEU A 100 5.65 3.66 -6.78
CA LEU A 100 6.80 4.58 -6.82
C LEU A 100 6.58 5.79 -7.73
N LYS A 101 6.04 5.56 -8.94
CA LYS A 101 5.77 6.64 -9.89
C LYS A 101 4.74 7.64 -9.36
N SER A 102 3.68 7.16 -8.70
CA SER A 102 2.66 8.01 -8.11
C SER A 102 3.20 8.82 -6.93
N MET A 103 3.98 8.19 -6.05
CA MET A 103 4.66 8.90 -4.96
C MET A 103 5.54 10.04 -5.48
N LYS A 104 6.33 9.78 -6.54
CA LYS A 104 7.13 10.81 -7.20
C LYS A 104 6.26 11.95 -7.76
N ALA A 105 5.17 11.62 -8.45
CA ALA A 105 4.27 12.60 -9.02
C ALA A 105 3.64 13.53 -7.97
N HIS A 106 3.44 13.05 -6.74
CA HIS A 106 2.94 13.87 -5.64
C HIS A 106 4.00 14.82 -5.07
N ILE A 107 5.26 14.41 -4.97
CA ILE A 107 6.31 15.27 -4.39
C ILE A 107 6.98 16.22 -5.39
N ASP A 108 7.08 15.84 -6.67
CA ASP A 108 7.75 16.66 -7.69
C ASP A 108 7.26 18.13 -7.71
N PRO A 109 5.96 18.45 -7.60
CA PRO A 109 5.48 19.83 -7.51
C PRO A 109 6.05 20.63 -6.33
N VAL A 110 6.23 19.99 -5.17
CA VAL A 110 6.82 20.63 -3.97
C VAL A 110 8.28 20.97 -4.23
N ILE A 111 9.04 20.00 -4.75
CA ILE A 111 10.47 20.17 -5.07
C ILE A 111 10.68 21.27 -6.13
N ILE A 112 9.84 21.28 -7.18
CA ILE A 112 9.91 22.28 -8.25
C ILE A 112 9.61 23.68 -7.70
N SER A 113 8.63 23.82 -6.80
CA SER A 113 8.26 25.11 -6.20
C SER A 113 9.37 25.64 -5.30
N LEU A 114 9.93 24.78 -4.44
CA LEU A 114 11.07 25.13 -3.58
C LEU A 114 12.29 25.57 -4.39
N LYS A 115 12.65 24.85 -5.46
CA LYS A 115 13.76 25.23 -6.34
C LYS A 115 13.57 26.58 -7.03
N LYS A 116 12.33 27.04 -7.19
CA LYS A 116 11.99 28.35 -7.78
C LYS A 116 11.85 29.46 -6.73
N GLY A 117 11.99 29.16 -5.44
CA GLY A 117 11.69 30.10 -4.36
C GLY A 117 10.19 30.40 -4.18
N ASP A 118 9.31 29.59 -4.77
CA ASP A 118 7.86 29.74 -4.67
C ASP A 118 7.34 29.00 -3.43
N ILE A 119 7.40 29.69 -2.29
CA ILE A 119 6.95 29.14 -1.01
C ILE A 119 5.44 28.88 -1.01
N ALA A 120 4.64 29.76 -1.61
CA ALA A 120 3.19 29.57 -1.69
C ALA A 120 2.83 28.33 -2.53
N GLY A 121 3.50 28.14 -3.67
CA GLY A 121 3.36 26.92 -4.48
C GLY A 121 3.78 25.67 -3.71
N ALA A 122 4.86 25.73 -2.94
CA ALA A 122 5.32 24.62 -2.12
C ALA A 122 4.34 24.27 -1.00
N GLN A 123 3.72 25.27 -0.36
CA GLN A 123 2.66 25.09 0.64
C GLN A 123 1.41 24.42 0.04
N VAL A 124 1.00 24.83 -1.17
CA VAL A 124 -0.11 24.20 -1.90
C VAL A 124 0.23 22.76 -2.31
N GLY A 125 1.49 22.49 -2.68
CA GLY A 125 1.92 21.14 -3.01
C GLY A 125 1.91 20.22 -1.78
N ILE A 126 2.52 20.65 -0.68
CA ILE A 126 2.65 19.83 0.53
C ILE A 126 1.30 19.61 1.24
N SER A 127 0.36 20.56 1.15
CA SER A 127 -1.00 20.41 1.71
C SER A 127 -1.81 19.29 1.07
N ARG A 128 -1.42 18.83 -0.13
CA ARG A 128 -2.03 17.68 -0.80
C ARG A 128 -1.49 16.33 -0.29
N ILE A 129 -0.41 16.36 0.49
CA ILE A 129 0.32 15.18 0.96
C ILE A 129 0.10 15.00 2.46
N VAL A 130 0.27 16.06 3.24
CA VAL A 130 0.11 16.03 4.70
C VAL A 130 -1.31 16.40 5.12
N ARG A 131 -1.74 15.87 6.27
CA ARG A 131 -3.07 16.17 6.84
C ARG A 131 -3.10 17.40 7.77
N ARG A 132 -1.95 17.97 8.13
CA ARG A 132 -1.83 19.15 9.00
C ARG A 132 -1.94 20.46 8.22
N ASP A 133 -2.33 21.53 8.89
CA ASP A 133 -2.25 22.86 8.30
C ASP A 133 -0.79 23.24 8.02
N VAL A 134 -0.54 23.65 6.78
CA VAL A 134 0.78 24.02 6.26
C VAL A 134 0.87 25.47 5.78
N SER A 135 -0.21 26.24 5.94
CA SER A 135 -0.32 27.61 5.43
C SER A 135 0.71 28.57 6.01
N ALA A 136 1.19 28.30 7.24
CA ALA A 136 2.20 29.11 7.93
C ALA A 136 3.62 28.52 7.88
N LEU A 137 3.85 27.40 7.16
CA LEU A 137 5.16 26.77 7.12
C LEU A 137 6.15 27.57 6.28
N GLN A 138 7.35 27.75 6.81
CA GLN A 138 8.51 28.26 6.08
C GLN A 138 9.28 27.13 5.40
N GLU A 139 10.15 27.48 4.45
CA GLU A 139 10.92 26.55 3.62
C GLU A 139 11.52 25.35 4.40
N PRO A 140 12.20 25.52 5.56
CA PRO A 140 12.80 24.39 6.26
C PRO A 140 11.76 23.37 6.76
N LEU A 141 10.59 23.84 7.21
CA LEU A 141 9.51 22.98 7.69
C LEU A 141 8.75 22.33 6.53
N ILE A 142 8.65 23.00 5.38
CA ILE A 142 8.11 22.39 4.15
C ILE A 142 9.03 21.25 3.69
N CYS A 143 10.35 21.47 3.69
CA CYS A 143 11.34 20.43 3.38
C CYS A 143 11.26 19.26 4.36
N SER A 144 11.17 19.54 5.66
CA SER A 144 11.01 18.50 6.69
C SER A 144 9.74 17.68 6.46
N ALA A 145 8.61 18.34 6.20
CA ALA A 145 7.34 17.65 5.92
C ALA A 145 7.42 16.81 4.64
N ALA A 146 8.07 17.32 3.59
CA ALA A 146 8.29 16.58 2.35
C ALA A 146 9.14 15.31 2.58
N ILE A 147 10.24 15.42 3.33
CA ILE A 147 11.12 14.29 3.65
C ILE A 147 10.39 13.26 4.51
N GLU A 148 9.67 13.71 5.54
CA GLU A 148 8.84 12.86 6.41
C GLU A 148 7.82 12.06 5.57
N SER A 149 7.02 12.74 4.74
CA SER A 149 5.99 12.09 3.92
C SER A 149 6.55 11.17 2.82
N ILE A 150 7.68 11.51 2.19
CA ILE A 150 8.33 10.59 1.24
C ILE A 150 8.88 9.38 1.97
N SER A 151 9.49 9.56 3.14
CA SER A 151 10.13 8.46 3.86
C SER A 151 9.10 7.46 4.33
N GLU A 152 8.01 7.95 4.95
CA GLU A 152 6.84 7.15 5.33
C GLU A 152 6.21 6.48 4.11
N GLY A 153 5.90 7.26 3.06
CA GLY A 153 5.32 6.73 1.83
C GLY A 153 6.23 5.73 1.10
N PHE A 154 7.55 5.83 1.23
CA PHE A 154 8.50 4.88 0.66
C PHE A 154 8.48 3.56 1.42
N VAL A 155 8.42 3.60 2.76
CA VAL A 155 8.34 2.39 3.59
C VAL A 155 7.03 1.64 3.30
N ASP A 156 5.90 2.32 3.45
CA ASP A 156 4.56 1.71 3.35
C ASP A 156 4.17 1.39 1.91
N GLY A 157 4.62 2.25 0.98
CA GLY A 157 4.25 2.23 -0.42
C GLY A 157 5.21 1.50 -1.33
N TYR A 158 6.39 1.06 -0.83
CA TYR A 158 7.35 0.31 -1.63
C TYR A 158 8.22 -0.67 -0.82
N ALA A 159 8.95 -0.19 0.19
CA ALA A 159 9.97 -0.98 0.86
C ALA A 159 9.39 -2.24 1.51
N ASN A 160 8.28 -2.11 2.24
CA ASN A 160 7.60 -3.25 2.88
C ASN A 160 7.13 -4.28 1.83
N SER A 161 6.57 -3.82 0.72
CA SER A 161 6.16 -4.72 -0.37
C SER A 161 7.33 -5.54 -0.92
N ILE A 162 8.47 -4.91 -1.20
CA ILE A 162 9.64 -5.61 -1.76
C ILE A 162 10.31 -6.49 -0.70
N PHE A 163 10.37 -6.04 0.55
CA PHE A 163 10.92 -6.80 1.66
C PHE A 163 10.14 -8.10 1.88
N PHE A 164 8.82 -8.03 2.05
CA PHE A 164 8.00 -9.23 2.22
C PHE A 164 7.88 -10.06 0.94
N PHE A 165 8.04 -9.45 -0.24
CA PHE A 165 8.23 -10.21 -1.49
C PHE A 165 9.48 -11.10 -1.42
N SER A 166 10.59 -10.58 -0.89
CA SER A 166 11.83 -11.36 -0.79
C SER A 166 11.75 -12.52 0.21
N ILE A 167 10.91 -12.40 1.24
CA ILE A 167 10.74 -13.43 2.29
C ILE A 167 9.72 -14.49 1.88
N ALA A 168 8.54 -14.08 1.40
CA ALA A 168 7.39 -14.96 1.20
C ALA A 168 6.75 -14.82 -0.19
N GLY A 169 7.46 -14.21 -1.15
CA GLY A 169 6.99 -14.02 -2.52
C GLY A 169 5.75 -13.11 -2.60
N LEU A 170 4.92 -13.34 -3.61
CA LEU A 170 3.72 -12.53 -3.87
C LEU A 170 2.74 -12.50 -2.69
N MET A 171 2.68 -13.59 -1.92
CA MET A 171 1.82 -13.67 -0.73
C MET A 171 2.29 -12.71 0.34
N GLY A 172 3.60 -12.65 0.59
CA GLY A 172 4.20 -11.70 1.54
C GLY A 172 3.95 -10.26 1.12
N ALA A 173 4.24 -9.92 -0.15
CA ALA A 173 4.03 -8.58 -0.68
C ALA A 173 2.56 -8.12 -0.55
N MET A 174 1.62 -9.00 -0.92
CA MET A 174 0.20 -8.70 -0.81
C MET A 174 -0.24 -8.58 0.64
N PHE A 175 0.26 -9.42 1.54
CA PHE A 175 -0.05 -9.34 2.97
C PHE A 175 0.42 -8.01 3.57
N ALA A 176 1.66 -7.61 3.30
CA ALA A 176 2.19 -6.31 3.72
C ALA A 176 1.31 -5.17 3.22
N ARG A 177 0.86 -5.23 1.95
CA ARG A 177 -0.03 -4.22 1.40
C ARG A 177 -1.43 -4.22 2.00
N ILE A 178 -1.98 -5.39 2.32
CA ILE A 178 -3.27 -5.50 3.01
C ILE A 178 -3.18 -4.84 4.39
N ALA A 179 -2.12 -5.12 5.13
CA ALA A 179 -1.92 -4.58 6.46
C ALA A 179 -1.75 -3.05 6.46
N SER A 180 -0.94 -2.51 5.55
CA SER A 180 -0.81 -1.05 5.38
C SER A 180 -2.13 -0.39 4.95
N THR A 181 -2.94 -1.10 4.16
CA THR A 181 -4.29 -0.63 3.79
C THR A 181 -5.20 -0.61 5.02
N PHE A 182 -5.14 -1.64 5.87
CA PHE A 182 -5.89 -1.68 7.11
C PHE A 182 -5.51 -0.56 8.07
N ASP A 183 -4.22 -0.28 8.24
CA ASP A 183 -3.77 0.83 9.09
C ASP A 183 -4.31 2.18 8.59
N SER A 184 -4.17 2.44 7.29
CA SER A 184 -4.66 3.68 6.68
C SER A 184 -6.19 3.87 6.74
N MET A 185 -6.98 2.81 6.97
CA MET A 185 -8.44 2.87 6.97
C MET A 185 -9.05 2.80 8.36
N ILE A 186 -8.53 1.93 9.22
CA ILE A 186 -9.09 1.69 10.56
C ILE A 186 -8.04 1.75 11.66
N GLY A 187 -6.75 1.97 11.38
CA GLY A 187 -5.68 2.02 12.38
C GLY A 187 -5.69 3.27 13.28
N TYR A 188 -6.57 4.23 13.02
CA TYR A 188 -6.63 5.49 13.76
C TYR A 188 -6.96 5.31 15.24
N ASN A 189 -6.25 6.07 16.08
CA ASN A 189 -6.53 6.16 17.50
C ASN A 189 -7.58 7.25 17.79
N ASP A 190 -8.79 7.05 17.29
CA ASP A 190 -9.95 7.93 17.53
C ASP A 190 -11.07 7.22 18.32
N GLU A 191 -12.14 7.95 18.65
CA GLU A 191 -13.26 7.38 19.44
C GLU A 191 -13.91 6.15 18.78
N ARG A 192 -13.89 6.06 17.45
CA ARG A 192 -14.49 4.97 16.69
C ARG A 192 -13.54 3.77 16.64
N TYR A 193 -12.27 4.01 16.33
CA TYR A 193 -11.32 2.97 15.94
C TYR A 193 -10.31 2.59 17.04
N ALA A 194 -10.17 3.34 18.13
CA ALA A 194 -9.18 3.03 19.19
C ALA A 194 -9.21 1.58 19.70
N LYS A 195 -10.41 0.97 19.80
CA LYS A 195 -10.55 -0.47 20.15
C LYS A 195 -10.67 -1.37 18.94
N PHE A 196 -11.39 -0.94 17.90
CA PHE A 196 -11.67 -1.76 16.71
C PHE A 196 -10.44 -1.92 15.82
N GLY A 197 -9.79 -0.80 15.51
CA GLY A 197 -8.58 -0.66 14.73
C GLY A 197 -7.30 -1.17 15.37
N ARG A 198 -7.34 -1.47 16.68
CA ARG A 198 -6.12 -1.81 17.44
C ARG A 198 -5.30 -2.90 16.75
N ALA A 199 -5.93 -4.00 16.35
CA ALA A 199 -5.22 -5.09 15.68
C ALA A 199 -4.56 -4.66 14.35
N ALA A 200 -5.14 -3.73 13.61
CA ALA A 200 -4.56 -3.19 12.38
C ALA A 200 -3.30 -2.38 12.67
N ALA A 201 -3.36 -1.45 13.63
CA ALA A 201 -2.23 -0.61 14.00
C ALA A 201 -1.03 -1.44 14.53
N TYR A 202 -1.29 -2.46 15.37
CA TYR A 202 -0.23 -3.35 15.82
C TYR A 202 0.32 -4.24 14.70
N LEU A 203 -0.53 -4.66 13.75
CA LEU A 203 -0.10 -5.48 12.63
C LEU A 203 0.86 -4.68 11.75
N ASP A 204 0.50 -3.45 11.39
CA ASP A 204 1.32 -2.55 10.56
C ASP A 204 2.63 -2.15 11.24
N THR A 205 2.58 -1.85 12.54
CA THR A 205 3.82 -1.59 13.32
C THR A 205 4.79 -2.79 13.35
N ALA A 206 4.29 -4.01 13.21
CA ALA A 206 5.10 -5.23 13.30
C ALA A 206 5.76 -5.64 11.99
N ILE A 207 5.39 -5.03 10.86
CA ILE A 207 5.85 -5.37 9.51
C ILE A 207 6.60 -4.21 8.86
#